data_AF-A0A3M7TP07-F1
#
_entry.id   AF-A0A3M7TP07-F1
#
_cell.length_a   1.000
_cell.length_b   1.000
_cell.length_c   1.000
_cell.angle_alpha   90.00
_cell.angle_beta   90.00
_cell.angle_gamma   90.00
#
_symmetry.space_group_name_H-M   'P 1'
#
loop_
_entity.id
_entity.type
_entity.pdbx_description
1 polymer ?
#
loop_
_entity_poly.entity_id
_entity_poly.type
_entity_poly.pdbx_seq_one_letter_code
_entity_poly.pdbx_strand_id
1 'polypeptide(L)'
;MATVDTNLGQITMNGYEAKGHFVLPASDWTGEYYELLQASLEKMKRKYEHNTGAQQVIGMIESEISLYEKHGGEYSYVFFAMERKWI
;
A
#
# COMPACT_ATOMS: atom_id res chain seq x y z
N MET A 1 -5.54 -10.58 -1.82
CA MET A 1 -4.09 -10.39 -2.04
C MET A 1 -3.57 -11.52 -2.90
N ALA A 2 -2.63 -11.24 -3.78
CA ALA A 2 -1.98 -12.21 -4.66
C ALA A 2 -0.48 -12.22 -4.35
N THR A 3 0.18 -13.35 -4.57
CA THR A 3 1.65 -13.41 -4.46
C THR A 3 2.28 -12.75 -5.69
N VAL A 4 3.58 -12.48 -5.60
CA VAL A 4 4.37 -11.99 -6.74
C VAL A 4 4.23 -12.92 -7.95
N ASP A 5 4.31 -14.23 -7.74
CA ASP A 5 4.18 -15.23 -8.80
C ASP A 5 2.80 -15.22 -9.46
N THR A 6 1.73 -15.09 -8.67
CA THR A 6 0.37 -14.95 -9.22
C THR A 6 0.27 -13.71 -10.11
N ASN A 7 0.83 -12.57 -9.68
CA ASN A 7 0.83 -11.35 -10.48
C ASN A 7 1.68 -11.49 -11.76
N LEU A 8 2.85 -12.12 -11.69
CA LEU A 8 3.69 -12.40 -12.88
C LEU A 8 2.96 -13.30 -13.90
N GLY A 9 2.21 -14.30 -13.41
CA GLY A 9 1.34 -15.11 -14.25
C GLY A 9 0.26 -14.27 -14.94
N GLN A 10 -0.39 -13.37 -14.21
CA GLN A 10 -1.39 -12.45 -14.78
C GLN A 10 -0.78 -11.52 -15.83
N ILE A 11 0.42 -10.98 -15.60
CA ILE A 11 1.13 -10.13 -16.56
C ILE A 11 1.32 -10.88 -17.89
N THR A 12 1.79 -12.12 -17.81
CA THR A 12 2.03 -12.96 -18.99
C THR A 12 0.73 -13.29 -19.74
N MET A 13 -0.32 -13.68 -19.02
CA MET A 13 -1.63 -14.01 -19.62
C MET A 13 -2.27 -12.82 -20.34
N ASN A 14 -1.94 -11.59 -19.93
CA ASN A 14 -2.48 -10.37 -20.52
C ASN A 14 -1.62 -9.82 -21.68
N GLY A 15 -0.70 -10.62 -22.23
CA GLY A 15 0.11 -10.25 -23.40
C GLY A 15 1.28 -9.32 -23.10
N TYR A 16 1.75 -9.29 -21.85
CA TYR A 16 2.94 -8.54 -21.46
C TYR A 16 4.10 -9.47 -21.13
N GLU A 17 5.31 -8.95 -21.26
CA GLU A 17 6.53 -9.52 -20.71
C GLU A 17 6.93 -8.76 -19.45
N ALA A 18 7.14 -9.47 -18.35
CA ALA A 18 7.71 -8.87 -17.15
C ALA A 18 9.22 -8.66 -17.35
N LYS A 19 9.67 -7.41 -17.40
CA LYS A 19 11.09 -7.04 -17.51
C LYS A 19 11.81 -7.02 -16.17
N GLY A 20 11.06 -6.92 -15.08
CA GLY A 20 11.59 -6.96 -13.73
C GLY A 20 10.52 -6.58 -12.72
N HIS A 21 10.79 -6.88 -11.46
CA HIS A 21 9.98 -6.43 -10.33
C HIS A 21 10.84 -6.28 -9.09
N PHE A 22 10.39 -5.48 -8.14
CA PHE A 22 10.98 -5.40 -6.82
C PHE A 22 9.90 -5.09 -5.78
N VAL A 23 10.08 -5.65 -4.58
CA VAL A 23 9.24 -5.33 -3.42
C VAL A 23 9.71 -3.98 -2.89
N LEU A 24 8.78 -3.06 -2.62
CA LEU A 24 9.13 -1.77 -2.02
C LEU A 24 9.73 -2.01 -0.63
N PRO A 25 10.86 -1.36 -0.31
CA PRO A 25 11.48 -1.47 1.00
C PRO A 25 10.54 -0.93 2.09
N ALA A 26 10.66 -1.45 3.30
CA ALA A 26 9.84 -1.02 4.44
C ALA A 26 9.96 0.49 4.74
N SER A 27 11.11 1.09 4.42
CA SER A 27 11.35 2.53 4.57
C SER A 27 10.38 3.39 3.76
N ASP A 28 9.91 2.90 2.61
CA ASP A 28 8.96 3.63 1.76
C ASP A 28 7.58 3.75 2.43
N TRP A 29 7.30 2.89 3.43
CA TRP A 29 6.07 2.91 4.20
C TRP A 29 6.22 3.68 5.51
N THR A 30 7.29 3.45 6.28
CA THR A 30 7.36 3.98 7.65
C THR A 30 7.71 5.47 7.67
N GLY A 31 8.73 5.93 6.94
CA GLY A 31 9.22 7.32 7.05
C GLY A 31 8.44 8.33 6.21
N GLU A 32 8.20 8.01 4.95
CA GLU A 32 7.66 8.98 3.97
C GLU A 32 6.15 8.86 3.75
N TYR A 33 5.51 7.84 4.34
CA TYR A 33 4.08 7.60 4.16
C TYR A 33 3.32 7.56 5.49
N TYR A 34 3.50 6.52 6.30
CA TYR A 34 2.71 6.33 7.52
C TYR A 34 3.02 7.33 8.63
N GLU A 35 4.28 7.75 8.82
CA GLU A 35 4.61 8.81 9.77
C GLU A 35 3.94 10.15 9.41
N LEU A 36 4.01 10.58 8.14
CA LEU A 36 3.36 11.80 7.66
C LEU A 36 1.83 11.71 7.73
N LEU A 37 1.29 10.53 7.44
CA LEU A 37 -0.15 10.26 7.51
C LEU A 37 -0.64 10.32 8.96
N GLN A 38 0.04 9.66 9.90
CA GLN A 38 -0.31 9.70 11.33
C GLN A 38 -0.34 11.14 11.86
N ALA A 39 0.68 11.94 11.54
CA ALA A 39 0.71 13.36 11.92
C ALA A 39 -0.46 14.16 11.33
N SER A 40 -0.93 13.79 10.14
CA SER A 40 -2.09 14.40 9.50
C SER A 40 -3.40 13.97 10.15
N LEU A 41 -3.54 12.68 10.50
CA LEU A 41 -4.72 12.13 11.17
C LEU A 41 -4.94 12.80 12.53
N GLU A 42 -3.88 13.07 13.29
CA GLU A 42 -3.99 13.79 14.57
C GLU A 42 -4.59 15.20 14.41
N LYS A 43 -4.24 15.91 13.32
CA LYS A 43 -4.87 17.21 13.00
C LYS A 43 -6.33 17.04 12.59
N MET A 44 -6.63 15.99 11.83
CA MET A 44 -7.97 15.69 11.34
C MET A 44 -8.92 15.29 12.48
N LYS A 45 -8.45 14.51 13.46
CA LYS A 45 -9.24 14.13 14.66
C LYS A 45 -9.82 15.36 15.36
N ARG A 46 -8.98 16.39 15.59
CA ARG A 46 -9.40 17.65 16.21
C ARG A 46 -10.34 18.43 15.31
N LYS A 47 -10.03 18.54 14.02
CA LYS A 47 -10.86 19.28 13.06
C LYS A 47 -12.27 18.70 12.91
N TYR A 48 -12.42 17.39 13.05
CA TYR A 48 -13.65 16.65 12.79
C TYR A 48 -14.17 15.92 14.03
N GLU A 49 -13.92 16.43 15.24
CA GLU A 49 -14.25 15.77 16.51
C GLU A 49 -15.72 15.34 16.65
N HIS A 50 -16.65 16.11 16.06
CA HIS A 50 -18.09 15.83 16.12
C HIS A 50 -18.66 15.20 14.84
N ASN A 51 -17.81 14.88 13.86
CA ASN A 51 -18.24 14.23 12.62
C ASN A 51 -17.95 12.72 12.71
N THR A 52 -19.00 11.94 12.98
CA THR A 52 -18.89 10.48 13.17
C THR A 52 -18.33 9.76 11.94
N GLY A 53 -18.73 10.15 10.73
CA GLY A 53 -18.20 9.56 9.50
C GLY A 53 -16.71 9.82 9.30
N ALA A 54 -16.26 11.03 9.62
CA ALA A 54 -14.83 11.36 9.57
C ALA A 54 -14.03 10.57 10.62
N GLN A 55 -14.54 10.45 11.84
CA GLN A 55 -13.89 9.66 12.90
C GLN A 55 -13.78 8.17 12.53
N GLN A 56 -14.79 7.61 11.85
CA GLN A 56 -14.72 6.24 11.34
C GLN A 56 -13.61 6.06 10.30
N VAL A 57 -13.50 6.97 9.33
CA VAL A 57 -12.44 6.93 8.32
C VAL A 57 -11.06 7.07 8.95
N ILE A 58 -10.90 7.99 9.90
CA ILE A 58 -9.65 8.15 10.66
C ILE A 58 -9.29 6.82 11.34
N GLY A 59 -10.21 6.23 12.11
CA GLY A 59 -9.95 4.98 12.83
C GLY A 59 -9.61 3.79 11.92
N MET A 60 -10.18 3.74 10.71
CA MET A 60 -9.80 2.73 9.71
C MET A 60 -8.35 2.89 9.25
N ILE A 61 -7.91 4.13 8.98
CA ILE A 61 -6.54 4.41 8.54
C ILE A 61 -5.55 4.12 9.68
N GLU A 62 -5.87 4.48 10.92
CA GLU A 62 -5.03 4.15 12.08
C GLU A 62 -4.91 2.64 12.30
N SER A 63 -6.00 1.90 12.05
CA SER A 63 -5.97 0.43 12.09
C SER A 63 -5.07 -0.16 11.02
N GLU A 64 -5.04 0.44 9.81
CA GLU A 64 -4.13 0.05 8.74
C GLU A 64 -2.66 0.31 9.11
N ILE A 65 -2.36 1.49 9.67
CA ILE A 65 -1.01 1.84 10.16
C ILE A 65 -0.55 0.81 11.20
N SER A 66 -1.39 0.51 12.19
CA SER A 66 -1.05 -0.48 13.23
C SER A 66 -0.87 -1.90 12.67
N LEU A 67 -1.68 -2.28 11.67
CA LEU A 67 -1.53 -3.56 10.99
C LEU A 67 -0.16 -3.65 10.30
N TYR A 68 0.26 -2.57 9.62
CA TYR A 68 1.55 -2.53 8.96
C TYR A 68 2.72 -2.54 9.95
N GLU A 69 2.64 -1.82 11.07
CA GLU A 69 3.68 -1.88 12.11
C GLU A 69 3.89 -3.30 12.64
N LYS A 70 2.81 -4.08 12.74
CA LYS A 70 2.85 -5.45 13.27
C LYS A 70 3.22 -6.50 12.22
N HIS A 71 2.78 -6.33 10.98
CA HIS A 71 2.83 -7.36 9.93
C HIS A 71 3.46 -6.87 8.62
N GLY A 72 4.11 -5.71 8.58
CA GLY A 72 4.68 -5.11 7.36
C GLY A 72 5.81 -5.90 6.70
N GLY A 73 6.32 -6.95 7.36
CA GLY A 73 7.23 -7.92 6.75
C GLY A 73 6.53 -9.04 5.96
N GLU A 74 5.21 -9.19 6.09
CA GLU A 74 4.41 -10.24 5.46
C GLU A 74 3.74 -9.78 4.16
N TYR A 75 3.61 -8.46 3.97
CA TYR A 75 3.01 -7.87 2.78
C TYR A 75 3.63 -6.50 2.49
N SER A 76 3.69 -6.13 1.21
CA SER A 76 4.14 -4.81 0.76
C SER A 76 3.60 -4.56 -0.65
N TYR A 77 3.91 -3.39 -1.20
CA TYR A 77 3.74 -3.11 -2.61
C TYR A 77 4.89 -3.69 -3.42
N VAL A 78 4.58 -4.06 -4.66
CA VAL A 78 5.55 -4.61 -5.60
C VAL A 78 5.43 -3.83 -6.89
N PHE A 79 6.54 -3.26 -7.33
CA PHE A 79 6.60 -2.57 -8.62
C PHE A 79 6.93 -3.58 -9.71
N PHE A 80 6.21 -3.54 -10.83
CA PHE A 80 6.44 -4.40 -12.00
C PHE A 80 6.74 -3.54 -13.22
N ALA A 81 7.90 -3.75 -13.84
CA ALA A 81 8.22 -3.19 -15.15
C ALA A 81 7.80 -4.19 -16.24
N MET A 82 6.99 -3.73 -17.20
CA MET A 82 6.35 -4.59 -18.18
C MET A 82 6.45 -4.00 -19.59
N GLU A 83 6.62 -4.86 -20.58
CA GLU A 83 6.59 -4.50 -22.00
C GLU A 83 5.44 -5.23 -22.69
N ARG A 84 4.68 -4.55 -23.55
CA ARG A 84 3.62 -5.19 -24.34
C ARG A 84 4.24 -6.05 -25.44
N LYS A 85 3.85 -7.32 -25.52
CA LYS A 85 4.18 -8.17 -26.67
C LYS A 85 3.25 -7.80 -27.82
N TRP A 86 3.80 -7.30 -28.90
CA TRP A 86 3.12 -7.22 -30.19
C TRP A 86 3.20 -8.61 -30.82
N ILE A 87 2.14 -9.40 -30.64
CA ILE A 87 1.96 -10.68 -31.33
C ILE A 87 1.41 -10.38 -32.72
#